data_AF-A0A1B9Y720-F1
#
_entry.id   AF-A0A1B9Y720-F1
#
_cell.length_a   1.000
_cell.length_b   1.000
_cell.length_c   1.000
_cell.angle_alpha   90.00
_cell.angle_beta   90.00
_cell.angle_gamma   90.00
#
_symmetry.space_group_name_H-M   'P 1'
#
loop_
_entity.id
_entity.type
_entity.pdbx_description
1 polymer ?
#
loop_
_entity_poly.entity_id
_entity_poly.type
_entity_poly.pdbx_seq_one_letter_code
_entity_poly.pdbx_strand_id
1 'polypeptide(L)'
;MKEIIDNFSIQKQVKLKIKIMLTNQEMLKIAEQFTRKIVDKNFAPNIVLEEAIEKPYGNIYRYQSKEFLLTKDIYKAITPATPFLVEKKTGRVVTFASAMSLENNIKAYENGTMSRASDTYWYPDEDRFSSK
;
A
#
# COMPACT_ATOMS: atom_id res chain seq x y z
N MET A 1 7.88 -34.18 28.13
CA MET A 1 8.83 -33.02 28.18
C MET A 1 9.21 -32.53 26.78
N LYS A 2 9.58 -33.42 25.84
CA LYS A 2 9.87 -33.09 24.43
C LYS A 2 8.70 -32.40 23.69
N GLU A 3 7.47 -32.92 23.82
CA GLU A 3 6.27 -32.33 23.19
C GLU A 3 5.96 -30.88 23.63
N ILE A 4 6.23 -30.54 24.90
CA ILE A 4 5.98 -29.19 25.42
C ILE A 4 6.97 -28.20 24.80
N ILE A 5 8.23 -28.61 24.67
CA ILE A 5 9.29 -27.81 24.04
C ILE A 5 8.99 -27.62 22.54
N ASP A 6 8.54 -28.68 21.87
CA ASP A 6 8.18 -28.65 20.46
C ASP A 6 7.00 -27.70 20.20
N ASN A 7 5.94 -27.78 21.03
CA ASN A 7 4.79 -26.88 20.91
C ASN A 7 5.17 -25.42 21.16
N PHE A 8 6.03 -25.15 22.16
CA PHE A 8 6.50 -23.79 22.44
C PHE A 8 7.36 -23.22 21.31
N SER A 9 8.19 -24.07 20.69
CA SER A 9 9.03 -23.71 19.55
C SER A 9 8.19 -23.41 18.30
N ILE A 10 7.16 -24.22 18.04
CA ILE A 10 6.18 -24.01 16.96
C ILE A 10 5.41 -22.70 17.18
N GLN A 11 4.88 -22.46 18.37
CA GLN A 11 4.17 -21.23 18.71
C GLN A 11 5.06 -20.00 18.51
N LYS A 12 6.33 -20.07 18.94
CA LYS A 12 7.31 -18.99 18.74
C LYS A 12 7.63 -18.78 17.25
N GLN A 13 7.79 -19.83 16.46
CA GLN A 13 8.02 -19.72 15.01
C GLN A 13 6.81 -19.20 14.25
N VAL A 14 5.60 -19.59 14.65
CA VAL A 14 4.34 -19.05 14.09
C VAL A 14 4.21 -17.57 14.43
N LYS A 15 4.45 -17.19 15.69
CA LYS A 15 4.44 -15.79 16.14
C LYS A 15 5.53 -14.96 15.45
N LEU A 16 6.70 -15.54 15.21
CA LEU A 16 7.79 -14.92 14.46
C LEU A 16 7.44 -14.78 12.98
N LYS A 17 6.84 -15.80 12.34
CA LYS A 17 6.30 -15.76 10.97
C LYS A 17 5.20 -14.70 10.79
N ILE A 18 4.32 -14.56 11.79
CA ILE A 18 3.29 -13.50 11.83
C ILE A 18 3.95 -12.13 12.00
N LYS A 19 5.04 -12.03 12.76
CA LYS A 19 5.84 -10.80 12.91
C LYS A 19 6.61 -10.40 11.63
N ILE A 20 6.63 -11.22 10.57
CA ILE A 20 7.28 -10.90 9.27
C ILE A 20 6.30 -10.27 8.29
N MET A 21 4.99 -10.32 8.56
CA MET A 21 3.97 -9.80 7.64
C MET A 21 3.13 -8.74 8.34
N LEU A 22 2.90 -7.65 7.64
CA LEU A 22 2.04 -6.58 8.08
C LEU A 22 0.59 -7.05 8.10
N THR A 23 -0.12 -6.63 9.14
CA THR A 23 -1.57 -6.69 9.23
C THR A 23 -2.21 -5.66 8.29
N ASN A 24 -3.50 -5.83 7.99
CA ASN A 24 -4.26 -4.85 7.20
C ASN A 24 -4.24 -3.45 7.84
N GLN A 25 -4.23 -3.38 9.18
CA GLN A 25 -4.16 -2.11 9.90
C GLN A 25 -2.79 -1.44 9.77
N GLU A 26 -1.69 -2.22 9.77
CA GLU A 26 -0.35 -1.68 9.54
C GLU A 26 -0.18 -1.19 8.10
N MET A 27 -0.64 -1.97 7.12
CA MET A 27 -0.63 -1.53 5.71
C MET A 27 -1.49 -0.28 5.48
N LEU A 28 -2.65 -0.18 6.16
CA LEU A 28 -3.49 1.02 6.09
C LEU A 28 -2.77 2.25 6.63
N LYS A 29 -2.06 2.13 7.76
CA LYS A 29 -1.25 3.25 8.30
C LYS A 29 -0.20 3.71 7.30
N ILE A 30 0.46 2.79 6.60
CA ILE A 30 1.42 3.12 5.54
C ILE A 30 0.73 3.81 4.37
N ALA A 31 -0.44 3.32 3.94
CA ALA A 31 -1.22 3.93 2.87
C ALA A 31 -1.63 5.38 3.21
N GLU A 32 -2.05 5.63 4.44
CA GLU A 32 -2.37 6.95 4.94
C GLU A 32 -1.13 7.87 5.01
N GLN A 33 0.03 7.35 5.40
CA GLN A 33 1.28 8.10 5.40
C GLN A 33 1.69 8.48 3.97
N PHE A 34 1.66 7.52 3.06
CA PHE A 34 2.01 7.73 1.67
C PHE A 34 1.11 8.77 1.00
N THR A 35 -0.20 8.66 1.17
CA THR A 35 -1.15 9.64 0.61
C THR A 35 -0.92 11.04 1.16
N ARG A 36 -0.68 11.20 2.46
CA ARG A 36 -0.30 12.51 3.04
C ARG A 36 1.01 13.06 2.47
N LYS A 37 1.92 12.20 2.01
CA LYS A 37 3.20 12.60 1.42
C LYS A 37 3.05 13.09 -0.02
N ILE A 38 2.27 12.40 -0.85
CA ILE A 38 2.19 12.67 -2.29
C ILE A 38 1.08 13.65 -2.68
N VAL A 39 0.09 13.84 -1.81
CA VAL A 39 -1.04 14.74 -2.09
C VAL A 39 -0.66 16.17 -1.71
N ASP A 40 -1.08 17.12 -2.55
CA ASP A 40 -0.93 18.54 -2.28
C ASP A 40 -1.59 18.92 -0.95
N LYS A 41 -0.91 19.78 -0.17
CA LYS A 41 -1.30 20.15 1.20
C LYS A 41 -2.66 20.84 1.30
N ASN A 42 -3.19 21.37 0.20
CA ASN A 42 -4.52 21.98 0.15
C ASN A 42 -5.65 20.95 0.16
N PHE A 43 -5.34 19.66 -0.06
CA PHE A 43 -6.32 18.59 0.02
C PHE A 43 -6.11 17.76 1.28
N ALA A 44 -7.21 17.35 1.90
CA ALA A 44 -7.19 16.34 2.95
C ALA A 44 -7.45 14.95 2.31
N PRO A 45 -6.42 14.14 2.02
CA PRO A 45 -6.63 12.83 1.43
C PRO A 45 -7.32 11.88 2.41
N ASN A 46 -8.11 10.96 1.85
CA ASN A 46 -8.78 9.89 2.55
C ASN A 46 -8.67 8.60 1.74
N ILE A 47 -8.27 7.51 2.39
CA ILE A 47 -8.32 6.18 1.79
C ILE A 47 -9.79 5.77 1.64
N VAL A 48 -10.16 5.32 0.44
CA VAL A 48 -11.49 4.79 0.12
C VAL A 48 -11.44 3.28 0.38
N LEU A 49 -11.64 2.89 1.64
CA LEU A 49 -11.37 1.53 2.12
C LEU A 49 -12.30 0.48 1.49
N GLU A 50 -13.52 0.87 1.16
CA GLU A 50 -14.51 0.05 0.45
C GLU A 50 -14.09 -0.31 -0.97
N GLU A 51 -13.16 0.44 -1.56
CA GLU A 51 -12.58 0.16 -2.89
C GLU A 51 -11.20 -0.51 -2.80
N ALA A 52 -10.72 -0.83 -1.60
CA ALA A 52 -9.44 -1.49 -1.43
C ALA A 52 -9.50 -2.93 -1.97
N ILE A 53 -8.44 -3.35 -2.65
CA ILE A 53 -8.33 -4.71 -3.20
C ILE A 53 -7.26 -5.45 -2.41
N GLU A 54 -7.67 -6.50 -1.70
CA GLU A 54 -6.75 -7.37 -0.99
C GLU A 54 -6.13 -8.41 -1.92
N LYS A 55 -4.81 -8.57 -1.83
CA LYS A 55 -4.05 -9.59 -2.56
C LYS A 55 -3.18 -10.34 -1.55
N PRO A 56 -2.78 -11.60 -1.83
CA PRO A 56 -1.93 -12.38 -0.91
C PRO A 56 -0.61 -11.68 -0.54
N TYR A 57 -0.12 -10.80 -1.42
CA TYR A 57 1.14 -10.07 -1.27
C TYR A 57 1.00 -8.63 -0.75
N GLY A 58 -0.22 -8.12 -0.55
CA GLY A 58 -0.43 -6.72 -0.16
C GLY A 58 -1.80 -6.18 -0.53
N ASN A 59 -2.06 -4.93 -0.15
CA ASN A 59 -3.34 -4.28 -0.39
C ASN A 59 -3.17 -3.12 -1.37
N ILE A 60 -4.08 -3.03 -2.33
CA ILE A 60 -4.13 -1.93 -3.29
C ILE A 60 -5.16 -0.93 -2.77
N TYR A 61 -4.74 0.31 -2.61
CA TYR A 61 -5.58 1.37 -2.07
C TYR A 61 -5.92 2.40 -3.13
N ARG A 62 -7.15 2.92 -3.03
CA ARG A 62 -7.61 4.12 -3.69
C ARG A 62 -7.78 5.22 -2.65
N TYR A 63 -7.67 6.46 -3.10
CA TYR A 63 -7.81 7.62 -2.24
C TYR A 63 -8.40 8.79 -2.99
N GLN A 64 -9.03 9.69 -2.24
CA GLN A 64 -9.61 10.91 -2.77
C GLN A 64 -9.68 11.96 -1.64
N SER A 65 -9.91 13.23 -1.95
CA SER A 65 -10.08 14.25 -0.92
C SER A 65 -11.38 13.99 -0.16
N LYS A 66 -11.36 14.27 1.15
CA LYS A 66 -12.56 14.22 1.99
C LYS A 66 -13.68 15.10 1.44
N GLU A 67 -13.32 16.29 0.95
CA GLU A 67 -14.28 17.27 0.45
C GLU A 67 -14.97 16.77 -0.83
N PHE A 68 -14.24 16.20 -1.79
CA PHE A 68 -14.84 15.58 -2.97
C PHE A 68 -15.74 14.40 -2.58
N LEU A 69 -15.30 13.54 -1.66
CA LEU A 69 -16.10 12.38 -1.27
C LEU A 69 -17.47 12.79 -0.71
N LEU A 70 -17.53 13.90 0.04
CA LEU A 70 -18.74 14.46 0.63
C LEU A 70 -19.60 15.25 -0.36
N THR A 71 -18.98 16.13 -1.16
CA THR A 71 -19.69 17.14 -1.97
C THR A 71 -19.89 16.73 -3.43
N LYS A 72 -19.04 15.82 -3.92
CA LYS A 72 -18.86 15.50 -5.35
C LYS A 72 -18.44 16.68 -6.21
N ASP A 73 -17.93 17.77 -5.62
CA ASP A 73 -17.36 18.90 -6.36
C ASP A 73 -16.03 18.50 -7.00
N ILE A 74 -16.01 18.41 -8.33
CA ILE A 74 -14.85 18.00 -9.13
C ILE A 74 -13.62 18.90 -8.92
N TYR A 75 -13.79 20.18 -8.55
CA TYR A 75 -12.67 21.08 -8.26
C TYR A 75 -11.97 20.74 -6.94
N LYS A 76 -12.62 19.92 -6.12
CA LYS A 76 -12.07 19.38 -4.88
C LYS A 76 -11.47 18.00 -5.08
N ALA A 77 -11.52 17.42 -6.29
CA ALA A 77 -10.93 16.12 -6.56
C ALA A 77 -9.40 16.19 -6.67
N ILE A 78 -8.72 15.29 -5.98
CA ILE A 78 -7.34 14.91 -6.25
C ILE A 78 -7.33 14.22 -7.61
N THR A 79 -6.48 14.72 -8.52
CA THR A 79 -6.25 14.17 -9.85
C THR A 79 -4.75 14.05 -10.06
N PRO A 80 -4.21 12.88 -10.47
CA PRO A 80 -4.92 11.71 -10.99
C PRO A 80 -5.47 10.70 -9.95
N ALA A 81 -5.22 10.88 -8.64
CA ALA A 81 -5.65 9.93 -7.58
C ALA A 81 -5.38 8.45 -7.91
N THR A 82 -4.20 8.18 -8.48
CA THR A 82 -3.85 6.86 -9.01
C THR A 82 -3.71 5.83 -7.88
N PRO A 83 -4.30 4.62 -8.01
CA PRO A 83 -4.15 3.60 -6.99
C PRO A 83 -2.68 3.21 -6.76
N PHE A 84 -2.38 2.62 -5.62
CA PHE A 84 -1.05 2.12 -5.30
C PHE A 84 -1.14 0.85 -4.44
N LEU A 85 -0.09 0.04 -4.46
CA LEU A 85 0.03 -1.17 -3.63
C LEU A 85 0.88 -0.89 -2.40
N VAL A 86 0.46 -1.41 -1.24
CA VAL A 86 1.33 -1.58 -0.06
C VAL A 86 1.68 -3.05 0.07
N GLU A 87 2.97 -3.37 0.01
CA GLU A 87 3.47 -4.75 0.13
C GLU A 87 3.32 -5.26 1.56
N LYS A 88 2.72 -6.44 1.72
CA LYS A 88 2.46 -7.05 3.02
C LYS A 88 3.73 -7.43 3.78
N LYS A 89 4.78 -7.85 3.06
CA LYS A 89 6.01 -8.34 3.67
C LYS A 89 6.98 -7.23 4.09
N THR A 90 7.01 -6.14 3.32
CA THR A 90 8.05 -5.12 3.43
C THR A 90 7.50 -3.76 3.85
N GLY A 91 6.20 -3.52 3.69
CA GLY A 91 5.61 -2.18 3.83
C GLY A 91 5.97 -1.22 2.70
N ARG A 92 6.78 -1.64 1.72
CA ARG A 92 7.12 -0.81 0.56
C ARG A 92 5.85 -0.47 -0.21
N VAL A 93 5.75 0.78 -0.62
CA VAL A 93 4.68 1.23 -1.51
C VAL A 93 5.14 1.13 -2.95
N VAL A 94 4.27 0.61 -3.81
CA VAL A 94 4.45 0.54 -5.26
C VAL A 94 3.43 1.47 -5.92
N THR A 95 3.91 2.56 -6.50
CA THR A 95 3.12 3.52 -7.26
C THR A 95 2.75 2.92 -8.62
N PHE A 96 1.48 3.03 -8.99
CA PHE A 96 1.01 2.62 -10.31
C PHE A 96 1.06 3.79 -11.30
N ALA A 97 1.23 3.46 -12.58
CA ALA A 97 1.21 4.45 -13.65
C ALA A 97 -0.22 4.90 -13.96
N SER A 98 -0.47 6.21 -13.88
CA SER A 98 -1.78 6.81 -14.14
C SER A 98 -2.28 6.63 -15.58
N ALA A 99 -1.35 6.49 -16.53
CA ALA A 99 -1.65 6.25 -17.95
C ALA A 99 -1.98 4.78 -18.27
N MET A 100 -1.86 3.87 -17.30
CA MET A 100 -2.14 2.44 -17.47
C MET A 100 -3.39 2.02 -16.69
N SER A 101 -4.12 1.03 -17.20
CA SER A 101 -5.23 0.43 -16.46
C SER A 101 -4.73 -0.20 -15.15
N LEU A 102 -5.61 -0.27 -14.14
CA LEU A 102 -5.29 -0.93 -12.87
C LEU A 102 -4.88 -2.39 -13.09
N GLU A 103 -5.58 -3.11 -13.97
CA GLU A 103 -5.26 -4.51 -14.29
C GLU A 103 -3.85 -4.65 -14.88
N ASN A 104 -3.45 -3.76 -15.80
CA ASN A 104 -2.12 -3.82 -16.41
C ASN A 104 -1.02 -3.45 -15.40
N ASN A 105 -1.28 -2.52 -14.48
CA ASN A 105 -0.36 -2.22 -13.37
C ASN A 105 -0.18 -3.44 -12.45
N ILE A 106 -1.29 -4.11 -12.08
CA ILE A 106 -1.24 -5.32 -11.25
C ILE A 106 -0.44 -6.42 -11.96
N LYS A 107 -0.71 -6.67 -13.25
CA LYS A 107 0.03 -7.66 -14.06
C LYS A 107 1.52 -7.30 -14.15
N ALA A 108 1.87 -6.03 -14.34
CA ALA A 108 3.25 -5.60 -14.40
C ALA A 108 3.98 -5.81 -13.06
N TYR A 109 3.30 -5.55 -11.93
CA TYR A 109 3.83 -5.85 -10.61
C TYR A 109 4.03 -7.36 -10.41
N GLU A 110 3.01 -8.16 -10.70
CA GLU A 110 3.04 -9.63 -10.54
C GLU A 110 4.12 -10.28 -11.42
N ASN A 111 4.38 -9.72 -12.61
CA ASN A 111 5.41 -10.20 -13.54
C ASN A 111 6.80 -9.59 -13.30
N GLY A 112 6.96 -8.66 -12.34
CA GLY A 112 8.23 -7.97 -12.10
C GLY A 112 8.68 -7.04 -13.24
N THR A 113 7.74 -6.54 -14.04
CA THR A 113 7.99 -5.68 -15.21
C THR A 113 7.54 -4.23 -14.99
N MET A 114 7.42 -3.79 -13.73
CA MET A 114 7.14 -2.40 -13.40
C MET A 114 8.15 -1.45 -14.05
N SER A 115 7.66 -0.27 -14.47
CA SER A 115 8.52 0.79 -15.01
C SER A 115 9.58 1.20 -14.00
N ARG A 116 10.75 1.63 -14.47
CA ARG A 116 11.87 2.08 -13.63
C ARG A 116 11.83 3.60 -13.42
N ALA A 117 10.70 4.13 -12.97
CA ALA A 117 10.61 5.55 -12.61
C ALA A 117 11.17 5.78 -11.21
N SER A 118 11.73 6.97 -10.95
CA SER A 118 12.36 7.29 -9.66
C SER A 118 11.40 7.26 -8.48
N ASP A 119 10.09 7.31 -8.73
CA ASP A 119 8.99 7.34 -7.78
C ASP A 119 8.14 6.06 -7.78
N THR A 120 8.60 5.01 -8.47
CA THR A 120 7.87 3.73 -8.55
C THR A 120 7.76 3.06 -7.19
N TYR A 121 8.80 3.14 -6.37
CA TYR A 121 8.83 2.58 -5.03
C TYR A 121 9.02 3.67 -3.99
N TRP A 122 8.29 3.57 -2.89
CA TRP A 122 8.54 4.38 -1.69
C TRP A 122 8.77 3.48 -0.48
N TYR A 123 9.82 3.77 0.27
CA TYR A 123 10.26 3.05 1.46
C TYR A 123 9.89 3.87 2.70
N PRO A 124 8.84 3.51 3.45
CA PRO A 124 8.32 4.34 4.53
C PRO A 124 9.35 4.61 5.64
N ASP A 125 10.15 3.59 5.99
CA ASP A 125 11.13 3.68 7.07
C ASP A 125 12.32 4.60 6.74
N GLU A 126 12.61 4.80 5.45
CA GLU A 126 13.69 5.67 4.95
C GLU A 126 13.16 7.01 4.43
N ASP A 127 11.84 7.17 4.36
CA ASP A 127 11.14 8.22 3.65
C ASP A 127 11.68 8.48 2.22
N ARG A 128 12.03 7.41 1.50
CA ARG A 128 12.81 7.48 0.25
C ARG A 128 12.07 6.93 -0.95
N PHE A 129 12.11 7.66 -2.06
CA PHE A 129 11.68 7.17 -3.38
C PHE A 129 12.82 6.44 -4.12
N SER A 130 12.47 5.44 -4.92
CA SER A 130 13.41 4.61 -5.67
C SER A 130 12.78 4.05 -6.96
N SER A 131 13.65 3.73 -7.93
CA SER A 131 13.29 2.91 -9.09
C SER A 131 13.53 1.41 -8.89
N LYS A 132 13.98 1.02 -7.69
CA LYS A 132 14.28 -0.35 -7.27
C LYS A 132 13.91 -0.58 -5.82
#